data_AF-A0A6D2KKX3-F1
#
_entry.id   AF-A0A6D2KKX3-F1
#
_cell.length_a   1.000
_cell.length_b   1.000
_cell.length_c   1.000
_cell.angle_alpha   90.00
_cell.angle_beta   90.00
_cell.angle_gamma   90.00
#
_symmetry.space_group_name_H-M   'P 1'
#
loop_
_entity.id
_entity.type
_entity.pdbx_description
1 polymer ?
#
loop_
_entity_poly.entity_id
_entity_poly.type
_entity_poly.pdbx_seq_one_letter_code
_entity_poly.pdbx_strand_id
1 'polypeptide(L)'
;MDSLVEASWSEFAQNVSGEWDGFGADFPGDGGKPLELPESVVPEAYKEWEVKVFDWQTQCPTLAVADAQSFLYKSIKLYPTVGCEADLPTRYSVDERSIATASAFSYSVSGSYVALWPLGENQLEVEHCLFNPNDKESRVRVFQVIRLADSSSEMLLQSVRVFRELWYGPFRDGDQLGSCAIRSSAFASTPATSASVVAGSWRALLATTSFHASEGCCVQQVAGEKVVDVVREEKHLLLLPKDLWCSLQQGRDGEREFSVGWLFETGHAVTSTCVFSSDSKLKEVTMGRETARSHV
;
A
#
# COMPACT_ATOMS: atom_id res chain seq x y z
N MET A 1 -6.33 -21.95 21.04
CA MET A 1 -6.60 -20.63 20.44
C MET A 1 -5.27 -20.00 20.05
N ASP A 2 -4.27 -20.04 20.93
CA ASP A 2 -2.89 -19.62 20.66
C ASP A 2 -2.22 -20.34 19.47
N SER A 3 -2.36 -21.66 19.35
CA SER A 3 -1.74 -22.43 18.25
C SER A 3 -2.25 -22.08 16.84
N LEU A 4 -3.47 -21.54 16.71
CA LEU A 4 -4.01 -21.12 15.41
C LEU A 4 -3.53 -19.71 15.04
N VAL A 5 -3.35 -18.83 16.03
CA VAL A 5 -2.80 -17.48 15.84
C VAL A 5 -1.30 -17.55 15.54
N GLU A 6 -0.56 -18.44 16.21
CA GLU A 6 0.84 -18.72 15.89
C GLU A 6 1.00 -19.28 14.47
N ALA A 7 0.12 -20.20 14.05
CA ALA A 7 0.15 -20.74 12.70
C ALA A 7 -0.17 -19.66 11.63
N SER A 8 -1.15 -18.79 11.88
CA SER A 8 -1.49 -17.72 10.93
C SER A 8 -0.42 -16.66 10.83
N TRP A 9 0.23 -16.29 11.95
CA TRP A 9 1.34 -15.36 11.92
C TRP A 9 2.56 -15.96 11.22
N SER A 10 2.87 -17.23 11.46
CA SER A 10 3.96 -17.93 10.77
C SER A 10 3.75 -17.96 9.25
N GLU A 11 2.54 -18.24 8.78
CA GLU A 11 2.20 -18.20 7.35
C GLU A 11 2.30 -16.78 6.77
N PHE A 12 1.80 -15.76 7.48
CA PHE A 12 2.00 -14.37 7.11
C PHE A 12 3.49 -14.02 7.01
N ALA A 13 4.27 -14.40 8.02
CA ALA A 13 5.69 -14.11 8.09
C ALA A 13 6.46 -14.74 6.92
N GLN A 14 6.11 -15.97 6.55
CA GLN A 14 6.67 -16.65 5.38
C GLN A 14 6.35 -15.91 4.08
N ASN A 15 5.11 -15.45 3.91
CA ASN A 15 4.66 -14.84 2.66
C ASN A 15 5.14 -13.39 2.49
N VAL A 16 5.32 -12.65 3.59
CA VAL A 16 5.71 -11.23 3.53
C VAL A 16 7.23 -11.00 3.52
N SER A 17 8.00 -11.93 4.08
CA SER A 17 9.45 -11.78 4.25
C SER A 17 10.22 -11.97 2.94
N GLY A 18 11.21 -11.13 2.71
CA GLY A 18 12.04 -11.17 1.51
C GLY A 18 12.64 -9.83 1.15
N GLU A 19 13.43 -9.83 0.09
CA GLU A 19 13.84 -8.65 -0.66
C GLU A 19 12.78 -8.34 -1.70
N TRP A 20 12.33 -7.10 -1.74
CA TRP A 20 11.29 -6.63 -2.64
C TRP A 20 11.82 -5.44 -3.43
N ASP A 21 11.98 -5.59 -4.74
CA ASP A 21 12.49 -4.55 -5.62
C ASP A 21 11.36 -3.95 -6.46
N GLY A 22 11.41 -2.66 -6.74
CA GLY A 22 10.32 -2.03 -7.45
C GLY A 22 10.49 -0.55 -7.73
N PHE A 23 9.36 0.11 -7.90
CA PHE A 23 9.28 1.55 -8.08
C PHE A 23 8.23 2.16 -7.16
N GLY A 24 8.50 3.38 -6.70
CA GLY A 24 7.61 4.17 -5.88
C GLY A 24 7.34 5.57 -6.44
N ALA A 25 6.11 6.04 -6.36
CA ALA A 25 5.73 7.39 -6.78
C ALA A 25 4.73 8.02 -5.81
N ASP A 26 4.78 9.35 -5.72
CA ASP A 26 3.91 10.15 -4.86
C ASP A 26 2.87 10.90 -5.74
N PHE A 27 1.62 10.93 -5.28
CA PHE A 27 0.48 11.57 -5.94
C PHE A 27 -0.20 12.54 -4.97
N PRO A 28 -0.75 13.66 -5.45
CA PRO A 28 -1.57 14.55 -4.62
C PRO A 28 -2.87 13.87 -4.19
N GLY A 29 -3.44 14.30 -3.05
CA GLY A 29 -4.64 13.70 -2.46
C GLY A 29 -5.93 13.90 -3.27
N ASP A 30 -5.90 14.72 -4.31
CA ASP A 30 -6.97 14.92 -5.27
C ASP A 30 -6.89 13.98 -6.49
N GLY A 31 -5.85 13.14 -6.58
CA GLY A 31 -5.65 12.22 -7.71
C GLY A 31 -5.11 12.89 -8.97
N GLY A 32 -4.54 14.10 -8.83
CA GLY A 32 -3.84 14.78 -9.90
C GLY A 32 -2.60 14.05 -10.41
N LYS A 33 -1.84 14.75 -11.27
CA LYS A 33 -0.62 14.21 -11.86
C LYS A 33 0.39 13.76 -10.79
N PRO A 34 1.19 12.71 -11.05
CA PRO A 34 2.25 12.31 -10.13
C PRO A 34 3.22 13.47 -9.86
N LEU A 35 3.79 13.47 -8.66
CA LEU A 35 4.76 14.46 -8.23
C LEU A 35 6.13 14.14 -8.86
N GLU A 36 6.71 15.13 -9.55
CA GLU A 36 8.03 15.01 -10.15
C GLU A 36 9.11 14.92 -9.06
N LEU A 37 10.16 14.15 -9.33
CA LEU A 37 11.30 14.06 -8.41
C LEU A 37 12.03 15.41 -8.35
N PRO A 38 12.60 15.79 -7.18
CA PRO A 38 13.36 17.03 -7.06
C PRO A 38 14.50 17.11 -8.06
N GLU A 39 14.72 18.27 -8.68
CA GLU A 39 15.82 18.47 -9.64
C GLU A 39 17.21 18.15 -9.06
N SER A 40 17.35 18.24 -7.73
CA SER A 40 18.58 17.93 -7.00
C SER A 40 18.96 16.45 -7.02
N VAL A 41 18.02 15.55 -7.32
CA VAL A 41 18.26 14.10 -7.37
C VAL A 41 18.24 13.55 -8.79
N VAL A 42 17.75 14.32 -9.77
CA VAL A 42 17.63 13.91 -11.16
C VAL A 42 18.96 14.17 -11.89
N PRO A 43 19.57 13.13 -12.50
CA PRO A 43 20.81 13.28 -13.27
C PRO A 43 20.67 14.28 -14.42
N GLU A 44 21.76 14.98 -14.75
CA GLU A 44 21.77 16.04 -15.75
C GLU A 44 21.31 15.57 -17.14
N ALA A 45 21.62 14.33 -17.52
CA ALA A 45 21.19 13.78 -18.80
C ALA A 45 19.65 13.77 -18.97
N TYR A 46 18.88 13.49 -17.91
CA TYR A 46 17.42 13.57 -17.98
C TYR A 46 16.94 15.01 -18.23
N LYS A 47 17.65 16.00 -17.67
CA LYS A 47 17.34 17.43 -17.89
C LYS A 47 17.68 17.86 -19.32
N GLU A 48 18.84 17.45 -19.82
CA GLU A 48 19.25 17.72 -21.21
C GLU A 48 18.29 17.10 -22.23
N TRP A 49 17.69 15.95 -21.90
CA TRP A 49 16.69 15.27 -22.73
C TRP A 49 15.25 15.74 -22.48
N GLU A 50 15.04 16.70 -21.57
CA GLU A 50 13.72 17.18 -21.15
C GLU A 50 12.78 16.06 -20.66
N VAL A 51 13.36 15.00 -20.08
CA VAL A 51 12.64 13.84 -19.55
C VAL A 51 12.38 14.05 -18.06
N LYS A 52 11.09 14.19 -17.72
CA LYS A 52 10.63 14.25 -16.32
C LYS A 52 10.69 12.87 -15.68
N VAL A 53 11.18 12.82 -14.45
CA VAL A 53 11.27 11.59 -13.65
C VAL A 53 10.29 11.69 -12.49
N PHE A 54 9.44 10.68 -12.32
CA PHE A 54 8.40 10.64 -11.27
C PHE A 54 8.60 9.47 -10.31
N ASP A 55 9.22 8.39 -10.79
CA ASP A 55 9.35 7.13 -10.08
C ASP A 55 10.72 7.04 -9.41
N TRP A 56 10.73 6.76 -8.11
CA TRP A 56 11.90 6.26 -7.41
C TRP A 56 12.10 4.79 -7.76
N GLN A 57 13.33 4.37 -8.07
CA GLN A 57 13.68 2.95 -7.90
C GLN A 57 13.77 2.65 -6.41
N THR A 58 13.18 1.54 -5.99
CA THR A 58 13.03 1.21 -4.57
C THR A 58 13.43 -0.22 -4.27
N GLN A 59 13.92 -0.42 -3.05
CA GLN A 59 14.03 -1.74 -2.43
C GLN A 59 13.35 -1.74 -1.07
N CYS A 60 12.74 -2.86 -0.71
CA CYS A 60 12.00 -3.03 0.51
C CYS A 60 12.31 -4.37 1.19
N PRO A 61 13.53 -4.58 1.71
CA PRO A 61 13.83 -5.71 2.59
C PRO A 61 12.81 -5.74 3.72
N THR A 62 12.05 -6.81 3.79
CA THR A 62 10.96 -7.03 4.74
C THR A 62 11.24 -8.30 5.53
N LEU A 63 11.13 -8.24 6.85
CA LEU A 63 11.31 -9.39 7.73
C LEU A 63 10.21 -9.45 8.77
N ALA A 64 9.54 -10.59 8.82
CA ALA A 64 8.67 -10.97 9.91
C ALA A 64 9.19 -12.26 10.57
N VAL A 65 9.20 -12.29 11.90
CA VAL A 65 9.69 -13.46 12.66
C VAL A 65 8.49 -14.22 13.21
N ALA A 66 8.35 -15.49 12.81
CA ALA A 66 7.24 -16.35 13.18
C ALA A 66 7.06 -16.47 14.70
N ASP A 67 8.16 -16.64 15.44
CA ASP A 67 8.12 -16.93 16.88
C ASP A 67 8.04 -15.68 17.77
N ALA A 68 8.17 -14.48 17.20
CA ALA A 68 8.31 -13.24 17.99
C ALA A 68 7.21 -12.20 17.69
N GLN A 69 6.23 -12.53 16.85
CA GLN A 69 5.21 -11.62 16.34
C GLN A 69 5.77 -10.25 15.90
N SER A 70 6.98 -10.27 15.31
CA SER A 70 7.68 -9.06 14.91
C SER A 70 7.61 -8.89 13.40
N PHE A 71 7.55 -7.64 12.96
CA PHE A 71 7.54 -7.25 11.56
C PHE A 71 8.33 -5.95 11.42
N LEU A 72 9.26 -5.91 10.48
CA LEU A 72 9.99 -4.71 10.10
C LEU A 72 10.27 -4.70 8.59
N TYR A 73 10.45 -3.51 8.05
CA TYR A 73 11.02 -3.34 6.71
C TYR A 73 11.84 -2.06 6.63
N LYS A 74 12.70 -1.96 5.60
CA LYS A 74 13.33 -0.70 5.19
C LYS A 74 12.84 -0.31 3.81
N SER A 75 12.22 0.85 3.66
CA SER A 75 11.93 1.45 2.37
C SER A 75 13.14 2.26 1.90
N ILE A 76 13.92 1.68 1.01
CA ILE A 76 15.14 2.27 0.44
C ILE A 76 14.78 2.90 -0.90
N LYS A 77 15.04 4.20 -1.05
CA LYS A 77 14.97 4.90 -2.34
C LYS A 77 16.37 5.02 -2.93
N LEU A 78 16.50 4.76 -4.22
CA LEU A 78 17.77 4.85 -4.95
C LEU A 78 17.77 6.10 -5.84
N TYR A 79 18.95 6.68 -6.07
CA TYR A 79 19.10 7.74 -7.06
C TYR A 79 18.71 7.22 -8.46
N PRO A 80 17.97 8.00 -9.26
CA PRO A 80 17.75 7.67 -10.66
C PRO A 80 19.08 7.51 -11.40
N THR A 81 19.20 6.45 -12.20
CA THR A 81 20.40 6.19 -13.02
C THR A 81 20.09 6.40 -14.50
N VAL A 82 21.14 6.67 -15.29
CA VAL A 82 21.06 6.92 -16.74
C VAL A 82 21.69 5.75 -17.48
N GLY A 83 20.90 4.94 -18.19
CA GLY A 83 21.39 3.79 -18.94
C GLY A 83 21.75 2.57 -18.07
N CYS A 84 21.91 1.40 -18.70
CA CYS A 84 22.26 0.15 -18.02
C CYS A 84 23.73 0.04 -17.59
N GLU A 85 24.58 0.97 -18.05
CA GLU A 85 26.04 0.94 -17.82
C GLU A 85 26.52 1.98 -16.80
N ALA A 86 25.64 2.86 -16.31
CA ALA A 86 26.02 3.87 -15.32
C ALA A 86 25.97 3.34 -13.89
N ASP A 87 26.97 3.77 -13.11
CA ASP A 87 27.19 3.69 -11.66
C ASP A 87 26.25 2.82 -10.83
N LEU A 88 26.86 1.95 -10.00
CA LEU A 88 26.17 1.13 -9.01
C LEU A 88 25.05 1.93 -8.33
N PRO A 89 23.82 1.38 -8.20
CA PRO A 89 22.72 2.10 -7.59
C PRO A 89 23.17 2.66 -6.24
N THR A 90 22.89 3.94 -5.99
CA THR A 90 23.26 4.59 -4.72
C THR A 90 22.02 4.92 -3.93
N ARG A 91 22.05 4.71 -2.62
CA ARG A 91 20.92 5.01 -1.72
C ARG A 91 20.75 6.52 -1.59
N TYR A 92 19.53 6.99 -1.85
CA TYR A 92 19.10 8.37 -1.56
C TYR A 92 18.59 8.49 -0.13
N SER A 93 17.66 7.61 0.26
CA SER A 93 17.07 7.62 1.60
C SER A 93 16.72 6.21 2.06
N VAL A 94 16.67 6.02 3.38
CA VAL A 94 16.19 4.78 4.02
C VAL A 94 15.18 5.18 5.09
N ASP A 95 13.95 4.69 4.96
CA ASP A 95 12.90 4.78 5.98
C ASP A 95 12.69 3.40 6.59
N GLU A 96 12.90 3.24 7.89
CA GLU A 96 12.71 1.96 8.58
C GLU A 96 11.41 1.98 9.38
N ARG A 97 10.60 0.92 9.23
CA ARG A 97 9.34 0.77 9.97
C ARG A 97 9.28 -0.56 10.65
N SER A 98 8.65 -0.56 11.81
CA SER A 98 8.45 -1.75 12.62
C SER A 98 7.06 -1.72 13.24
N ILE A 99 6.44 -2.87 13.43
CA ILE A 99 5.17 -2.99 14.14
C ILE A 99 5.22 -2.36 15.55
N ALA A 100 6.41 -2.27 16.15
CA ALA A 100 6.62 -1.62 17.44
C ALA A 100 6.35 -0.10 17.42
N THR A 101 6.43 0.55 16.25
CA THR A 101 6.16 1.98 16.07
C THR A 101 4.81 2.25 15.41
N ALA A 102 4.06 1.21 15.03
CA ALA A 102 2.71 1.34 14.50
C ALA A 102 1.71 1.62 15.63
N SER A 103 0.64 2.35 15.34
CA SER A 103 -0.51 2.48 16.24
C SER A 103 -1.45 1.28 16.14
N ALA A 104 -1.52 0.66 14.97
CA ALA A 104 -2.29 -0.55 14.72
C ALA A 104 -1.69 -1.31 13.54
N PHE A 105 -1.80 -2.63 13.58
CA PHE A 105 -1.34 -3.50 12.50
C PHE A 105 -2.35 -4.63 12.28
N SER A 106 -2.79 -4.80 11.05
CA SER A 106 -3.65 -5.89 10.65
C SER A 106 -3.03 -6.71 9.54
N TYR A 107 -3.20 -8.02 9.58
CA TYR A 107 -2.56 -8.91 8.61
C TYR A 107 -3.49 -10.04 8.15
N SER A 108 -3.25 -10.49 6.92
CA SER A 108 -3.82 -11.70 6.32
C SER A 108 -2.72 -12.73 6.15
N VAL A 109 -3.07 -14.02 6.20
CA VAL A 109 -2.14 -15.11 5.88
C VAL A 109 -1.56 -15.01 4.47
N SER A 110 -2.19 -14.25 3.55
CA SER A 110 -1.68 -14.04 2.19
C SER A 110 -0.40 -13.19 2.10
N GLY A 111 0.07 -12.60 3.20
CA GLY A 111 1.15 -11.60 3.21
C GLY A 111 0.65 -10.16 3.10
N SER A 112 -0.64 -9.96 2.79
CA SER A 112 -1.27 -8.63 2.79
C SER A 112 -1.39 -8.09 4.22
N TYR A 113 -1.20 -6.79 4.39
CA TYR A 113 -1.31 -6.13 5.69
C TYR A 113 -1.83 -4.70 5.57
N VAL A 114 -2.30 -4.17 6.69
CA VAL A 114 -2.58 -2.75 6.90
C VAL A 114 -1.82 -2.29 8.13
N ALA A 115 -1.14 -1.16 8.03
CA ALA A 115 -0.46 -0.55 9.16
C ALA A 115 -0.83 0.92 9.30
N LEU A 116 -1.07 1.35 10.55
CA LEU A 116 -1.37 2.72 10.90
C LEU A 116 -0.14 3.37 11.52
N TRP A 117 0.39 4.40 10.88
CA TRP A 117 1.61 5.08 11.28
C TRP A 117 1.30 6.50 11.77
N PRO A 118 1.63 6.86 13.02
CA PRO A 118 1.49 8.25 13.47
C PRO A 118 2.55 9.13 12.81
N LEU A 119 2.11 10.23 12.16
CA LEU A 119 2.98 11.21 11.51
C LEU A 119 2.87 12.56 12.23
N GLY A 120 3.52 12.66 13.40
CA GLY A 120 3.41 13.84 14.26
C GLY A 120 2.03 13.94 14.94
N GLU A 121 1.67 15.14 15.41
CA GLU A 121 0.47 15.31 16.25
C GLU A 121 -0.84 15.25 15.45
N ASN A 122 -0.86 15.80 14.23
CA ASN A 122 -2.10 16.01 13.46
C ASN A 122 -2.09 15.33 12.09
N GLN A 123 -1.24 14.31 11.91
CA GLN A 123 -1.27 13.48 10.71
C GLN A 123 -1.07 12.00 11.05
N LEU A 124 -1.61 11.16 10.18
CA LEU A 124 -1.37 9.73 10.20
C LEU A 124 -1.18 9.23 8.77
N GLU A 125 -0.55 8.08 8.63
CA GLU A 125 -0.44 7.35 7.37
C GLU A 125 -1.12 5.99 7.51
N VAL A 126 -1.99 5.66 6.57
CA VAL A 126 -2.52 4.30 6.44
C VAL A 126 -1.77 3.63 5.31
N GLU A 127 -0.96 2.63 5.64
CA GLU A 127 -0.31 1.77 4.66
C GLU A 127 -1.18 0.54 4.41
N HIS A 128 -1.44 0.27 3.14
CA HIS A 128 -2.08 -0.94 2.66
C HIS A 128 -1.10 -1.70 1.78
N CYS A 129 -0.73 -2.91 2.17
CA CYS A 129 0.06 -3.83 1.37
C CYS A 129 -0.84 -4.93 0.82
N LEU A 130 -0.99 -5.00 -0.50
CA LEU A 130 -1.82 -5.98 -1.18
C LEU A 130 -0.93 -6.90 -2.03
N PHE A 131 -1.06 -8.21 -1.82
CA PHE A 131 -0.41 -9.22 -2.64
C PHE A 131 -1.29 -9.63 -3.82
N ASN A 132 -0.66 -9.92 -4.96
CA ASN A 132 -1.32 -10.56 -6.07
C ASN A 132 -1.66 -12.02 -5.68
N PRO A 133 -2.93 -12.43 -5.68
CA PRO A 133 -3.31 -13.79 -5.34
C PRO A 133 -2.76 -14.87 -6.29
N ASN A 134 -2.42 -14.49 -7.53
CA ASN A 134 -2.03 -15.43 -8.59
C ASN A 134 -0.57 -15.86 -8.52
N ASP A 135 0.33 -14.96 -8.12
CA ASP A 135 1.79 -15.22 -8.14
C ASP A 135 2.43 -15.19 -6.75
N LYS A 136 1.85 -14.47 -5.78
CA LYS A 136 2.45 -14.19 -4.45
C LYS A 136 3.85 -13.56 -4.47
N GLU A 137 4.33 -13.17 -5.65
CA GLU A 137 5.64 -12.54 -5.88
C GLU A 137 5.48 -11.09 -6.31
N SER A 138 4.25 -10.62 -6.53
CA SER A 138 3.92 -9.24 -6.80
C SER A 138 3.13 -8.64 -5.65
N ARG A 139 3.54 -7.47 -5.18
CA ARG A 139 2.77 -6.70 -4.20
C ARG A 139 2.72 -5.22 -4.55
N VAL A 140 1.69 -4.56 -4.04
CA VAL A 140 1.58 -3.09 -4.07
C VAL A 140 1.45 -2.58 -2.65
N ARG A 141 2.22 -1.53 -2.31
CA ARG A 141 2.08 -0.80 -1.04
C ARG A 141 1.54 0.58 -1.33
N VAL A 142 0.37 0.89 -0.79
CA VAL A 142 -0.31 2.17 -0.99
C VAL A 142 -0.43 2.85 0.36
N PHE A 143 0.13 4.05 0.45
CA PHE A 143 0.07 4.89 1.64
C PHE A 143 -0.90 6.03 1.40
N GLN A 144 -1.87 6.19 2.29
CA GLN A 144 -2.75 7.35 2.33
C GLN A 144 -2.32 8.24 3.49
N VAL A 145 -1.77 9.42 3.19
CA VAL A 145 -1.37 10.42 4.19
C VAL A 145 -2.59 11.27 4.53
N ILE A 146 -2.98 11.27 5.80
CA ILE A 146 -4.23 11.88 6.25
C ILE A 146 -3.92 12.97 7.26
N ARG A 147 -4.48 14.16 7.03
CA ARG A 147 -4.53 15.25 8.02
C ARG A 147 -5.69 15.02 8.97
N LEU A 148 -5.44 15.20 10.27
CA LEU A 148 -6.45 15.30 11.30
C LEU A 148 -6.69 16.79 11.56
N ALA A 149 -7.91 17.28 11.33
CA ALA A 149 -8.24 18.68 11.58
C ALA A 149 -8.55 18.92 13.07
N ASP A 150 -7.89 19.92 13.66
CA ASP A 150 -7.91 20.24 15.10
C ASP A 150 -9.30 20.54 15.70
N SER A 151 -10.31 20.85 14.86
CA SER A 151 -11.59 21.42 15.31
C SER A 151 -12.84 20.67 14.86
N SER A 152 -12.74 19.66 13.97
CA SER A 152 -13.90 19.05 13.31
C SER A 152 -13.88 17.52 13.22
N SER A 153 -12.89 16.83 13.81
CA SER A 153 -12.62 15.40 13.55
C SER A 153 -12.59 15.05 12.05
N GLU A 154 -12.27 16.05 11.22
CA GLU A 154 -12.27 15.89 9.79
C GLU A 154 -10.94 15.28 9.38
N MET A 155 -11.04 14.14 8.68
CA MET A 155 -9.90 13.42 8.15
C MET A 155 -9.80 13.73 6.66
N LEU A 156 -8.71 14.37 6.26
CA LEU A 156 -8.48 14.82 4.88
C LEU A 156 -7.30 14.09 4.25
N LEU A 157 -7.53 13.45 3.10
CA LEU A 157 -6.48 12.84 2.30
C LEU A 157 -5.57 13.93 1.72
N GLN A 158 -4.29 13.96 2.11
CA GLN A 158 -3.32 14.94 1.63
C GLN A 158 -2.58 14.45 0.39
N SER A 159 -2.16 13.19 0.40
CA SER A 159 -1.39 12.56 -0.66
C SER A 159 -1.53 11.05 -0.61
N VAL A 160 -1.21 10.43 -1.75
CA VAL A 160 -1.12 8.98 -1.90
C VAL A 160 0.29 8.63 -2.37
N ARG A 161 0.95 7.68 -1.71
CA ARG A 161 2.22 7.12 -2.20
C ARG A 161 2.00 5.68 -2.60
N VAL A 162 2.48 5.30 -3.77
CA VAL A 162 2.31 3.95 -4.32
C VAL A 162 3.69 3.35 -4.55
N PHE A 163 3.90 2.13 -4.08
CA PHE A 163 5.02 1.28 -4.47
C PHE A 163 4.49 0.04 -5.18
N ARG A 164 5.10 -0.33 -6.30
CA ARG A 164 4.86 -1.58 -7.01
C ARG A 164 6.13 -2.41 -6.95
N GLU A 165 6.06 -3.56 -6.31
CA GLU A 165 7.22 -4.33 -5.90
C GLU A 165 7.09 -5.79 -6.34
N LEU A 166 8.23 -6.36 -6.71
CA LEU A 166 8.40 -7.76 -7.08
C LEU A 166 9.36 -8.41 -6.08
N TRP A 167 9.04 -9.64 -5.71
CA TRP A 167 9.91 -10.46 -4.88
C TRP A 167 11.21 -10.72 -5.64
N TYR A 168 12.32 -10.33 -5.04
CA TYR A 168 13.66 -10.48 -5.60
C TYR A 168 14.37 -11.72 -5.02
N GLY A 169 14.19 -11.97 -3.73
CA GLY A 169 14.89 -13.05 -3.05
C GLY A 169 14.61 -13.14 -1.56
N PRO A 170 15.25 -14.09 -0.86
CA PRO A 170 15.23 -14.17 0.59
C PRO A 170 15.80 -12.91 1.23
N PHE A 171 15.31 -12.56 2.42
CA PHE A 171 15.77 -11.39 3.18
C PHE A 171 17.29 -11.37 3.38
N ARG A 172 17.91 -10.24 3.05
CA ARG A 172 19.34 -9.94 3.19
C ARG A 172 19.58 -8.52 3.71
N ASP A 173 18.57 -7.93 4.36
CA ASP A 173 18.63 -6.58 4.94
C ASP A 173 19.05 -5.47 3.95
N GLY A 174 18.83 -5.68 2.66
CA GLY A 174 19.26 -4.76 1.60
C GLY A 174 20.78 -4.75 1.35
N ASP A 175 21.52 -5.80 1.75
CA ASP A 175 22.98 -5.93 1.54
C ASP A 175 23.37 -5.87 0.06
N GLN A 176 22.46 -6.23 -0.85
CA GLN A 176 22.65 -6.14 -2.29
C GLN A 176 21.61 -5.21 -2.89
N LEU A 177 22.09 -4.15 -3.54
CA LEU A 177 21.23 -3.25 -4.28
C LEU A 177 20.83 -3.92 -5.60
N GLY A 178 19.52 -3.98 -5.84
CA GLY A 178 18.90 -4.66 -6.97
C GLY A 178 19.44 -4.13 -8.30
N SER A 179 19.83 -5.06 -9.16
CA SER A 179 20.22 -4.76 -10.54
C SER A 179 18.95 -4.39 -11.32
N CYS A 180 18.82 -3.13 -11.74
CA CYS A 180 17.81 -2.58 -12.66
C CYS A 180 16.49 -3.38 -12.66
N ALA A 181 15.54 -3.06 -11.78
CA ALA A 181 14.19 -3.59 -11.90
C ALA A 181 13.58 -3.09 -13.23
N ILE A 182 13.64 -3.88 -14.31
CA ILE A 182 13.20 -3.41 -15.65
C ILE A 182 11.66 -3.43 -15.75
N ARG A 183 10.98 -4.19 -14.88
CA ARG A 183 9.51 -4.34 -14.93
C ARG A 183 8.85 -3.26 -14.06
N SER A 184 8.19 -2.30 -14.70
CA SER A 184 7.44 -1.17 -14.12
C SER A 184 8.20 0.15 -13.93
N SER A 185 9.31 0.37 -14.64
CA SER A 185 9.88 1.72 -14.73
C SER A 185 8.86 2.70 -15.33
N ALA A 186 8.89 3.95 -14.85
CA ALA A 186 8.01 5.02 -15.31
C ALA A 186 6.50 4.72 -15.18
N PHE A 187 6.08 3.91 -14.19
CA PHE A 187 4.68 3.54 -14.07
C PHE A 187 3.79 4.74 -13.73
N ALA A 188 4.31 5.69 -12.95
CA ALA A 188 3.58 6.89 -12.57
C ALA A 188 3.18 7.75 -13.78
N SER A 189 3.96 7.67 -14.87
CA SER A 189 3.69 8.39 -16.12
C SER A 189 2.66 7.69 -17.02
N THR A 190 2.19 6.50 -16.66
CA THR A 190 1.16 5.79 -17.43
C THR A 190 -0.23 6.36 -17.15
N PRO A 191 -1.20 6.22 -18.08
CA PRO A 191 -2.55 6.70 -17.84
C PRO A 191 -3.16 6.11 -16.57
N ALA A 192 -3.97 6.92 -15.87
CA ALA A 192 -4.75 6.45 -14.75
C ALA A 192 -5.70 5.32 -15.18
N THR A 193 -6.00 4.42 -14.24
CA THR A 193 -6.96 3.33 -14.44
C THR A 193 -8.30 3.89 -14.89
N SER A 194 -8.94 3.26 -15.88
CA SER A 194 -10.25 3.71 -16.32
C SER A 194 -11.31 3.48 -15.24
N ALA A 195 -12.15 4.48 -14.97
CA ALA A 195 -13.29 4.32 -14.07
C ALA A 195 -14.18 3.12 -14.47
N SER A 196 -14.35 2.90 -15.77
CA SER A 196 -15.22 1.86 -16.33
C SER A 196 -14.83 0.42 -15.96
N VAL A 197 -13.56 0.19 -15.58
CA VAL A 197 -13.10 -1.15 -15.15
C VAL A 197 -13.10 -1.33 -13.63
N VAL A 198 -13.37 -0.25 -12.87
CA VAL A 198 -13.39 -0.25 -11.40
C VAL A 198 -14.82 -0.04 -10.85
N ALA A 199 -15.55 0.93 -11.41
CA ALA A 199 -16.92 1.23 -11.03
C ALA A 199 -17.88 0.11 -11.44
N GLY A 200 -18.98 -0.04 -10.71
CA GLY A 200 -19.98 -1.07 -10.94
C GLY A 200 -20.12 -2.06 -9.79
N SER A 201 -20.71 -3.21 -10.08
CA SER A 201 -21.06 -4.23 -9.09
C SER A 201 -20.01 -5.32 -9.00
N TRP A 202 -19.66 -5.69 -7.78
CA TRP A 202 -18.64 -6.68 -7.45
C TRP A 202 -19.20 -7.69 -6.46
N ARG A 203 -18.85 -8.96 -6.64
CA ARG A 203 -19.00 -9.96 -5.59
C ARG A 203 -17.67 -10.03 -4.84
N ALA A 204 -17.71 -9.72 -3.55
CA ALA A 204 -16.53 -9.64 -2.70
C ALA A 204 -16.53 -10.75 -1.65
N LEU A 205 -15.38 -11.39 -1.44
CA LEU A 205 -15.06 -12.22 -0.29
C LEU A 205 -14.23 -11.37 0.65
N LEU A 206 -14.83 -10.92 1.77
CA LEU A 206 -14.24 -9.96 2.70
C LEU A 206 -13.89 -10.62 4.03
N ALA A 207 -12.66 -10.45 4.48
CA ALA A 207 -12.22 -10.77 5.84
C ALA A 207 -12.06 -9.48 6.64
N THR A 208 -12.54 -9.47 7.88
CA THR A 208 -12.67 -8.25 8.67
C THR A 208 -12.16 -8.47 10.09
N THR A 209 -11.53 -7.45 10.66
CA THR A 209 -11.20 -7.40 12.09
C THR A 209 -11.53 -6.04 12.67
N SER A 210 -11.87 -6.01 13.95
CA SER A 210 -12.25 -4.80 14.66
C SER A 210 -11.16 -4.39 15.65
N PHE A 211 -10.98 -3.08 15.76
CA PHE A 211 -10.08 -2.45 16.70
C PHE A 211 -10.90 -1.79 17.80
N HIS A 212 -10.47 -2.01 19.04
CA HIS A 212 -10.97 -1.29 20.20
C HIS A 212 -9.88 -0.34 20.68
N ALA A 213 -10.27 0.82 21.20
CA ALA A 213 -9.32 1.75 21.78
C ALA A 213 -8.65 1.10 23.01
N SER A 214 -7.44 0.58 22.82
CA SER A 214 -6.57 0.08 23.88
C SER A 214 -5.22 0.79 23.83
N GLU A 215 -4.57 0.92 24.97
CA GLU A 215 -3.22 1.48 25.07
C GLU A 215 -2.20 0.51 24.46
N GLY A 216 -1.62 0.85 23.30
CA GLY A 216 -0.55 0.08 22.63
C GLY A 216 -0.87 -0.32 21.19
N CYS A 217 0.16 -0.77 20.46
CA CYS A 217 0.01 -1.29 19.09
C CYS A 217 -0.82 -2.58 19.12
N CYS A 218 -1.99 -2.54 18.48
CA CYS A 218 -2.88 -3.69 18.38
C CYS A 218 -2.56 -4.47 17.10
N VAL A 219 -2.13 -5.73 17.25
CA VAL A 219 -1.86 -6.64 16.13
C VAL A 219 -3.05 -7.57 15.95
N GLN A 220 -3.73 -7.50 14.81
CA GLN A 220 -4.97 -8.24 14.56
C GLN A 220 -4.96 -8.99 13.23
N GLN A 221 -5.31 -10.27 13.26
CA GLN A 221 -5.54 -11.03 12.03
C GLN A 221 -6.89 -10.63 11.42
N VAL A 222 -6.95 -10.37 10.10
CA VAL A 222 -8.23 -10.40 9.37
C VAL A 222 -8.63 -11.84 9.12
N ALA A 223 -9.85 -12.20 9.52
CA ALA A 223 -10.39 -13.55 9.36
C ALA A 223 -11.90 -13.51 9.19
N GLY A 224 -12.53 -14.67 9.09
CA GLY A 224 -13.99 -14.79 9.03
C GLY A 224 -14.58 -14.28 7.72
N GLU A 225 -14.08 -14.82 6.61
CA GLU A 225 -14.49 -14.42 5.27
C GLU A 225 -16.01 -14.49 5.07
N LYS A 226 -16.57 -13.41 4.51
CA LYS A 226 -17.99 -13.31 4.15
C LYS A 226 -18.14 -12.87 2.71
N VAL A 227 -19.07 -13.52 2.01
CA VAL A 227 -19.45 -13.12 0.66
C VAL A 227 -20.48 -12.00 0.75
N VAL A 228 -20.17 -10.86 0.13
CA VAL A 228 -21.05 -9.70 0.06
C VAL A 228 -21.04 -9.13 -1.36
N ASP A 229 -22.07 -8.34 -1.68
CA ASP A 229 -22.10 -7.56 -2.91
C ASP A 229 -21.73 -6.12 -2.61
N VAL A 230 -20.79 -5.58 -3.40
CA VAL A 230 -20.27 -4.23 -3.28
C VAL A 230 -20.58 -3.48 -4.57
N VAL A 231 -20.97 -2.21 -4.45
CA VAL A 231 -21.15 -1.31 -5.60
C VAL A 231 -20.18 -0.16 -5.45
N ARG A 232 -19.37 0.08 -6.49
CA ARG A 232 -18.48 1.24 -6.56
C ARG A 232 -19.03 2.29 -7.49
N GLU A 233 -19.05 3.52 -7.00
CA GLU A 233 -19.40 4.70 -7.78
C GLU A 233 -18.14 5.48 -8.15
N GLU A 234 -18.05 5.88 -9.42
CA GLU A 234 -16.91 6.60 -9.97
C GLU A 234 -16.57 7.90 -9.20
N LYS A 235 -17.59 8.62 -8.73
CA LYS A 235 -17.42 9.90 -8.00
C LYS A 235 -16.64 9.78 -6.69
N HIS A 236 -16.45 8.56 -6.17
CA HIS A 236 -15.71 8.28 -4.95
C HIS A 236 -14.29 7.76 -5.20
N LEU A 237 -13.94 7.55 -6.47
CA LEU A 237 -12.67 6.95 -6.85
C LEU A 237 -11.63 8.01 -7.16
N LEU A 238 -10.47 7.84 -6.53
CA LEU A 238 -9.22 8.43 -6.94
C LEU A 238 -8.48 7.37 -7.78
N LEU A 239 -8.52 7.53 -9.09
CA LEU A 239 -7.97 6.57 -10.04
C LEU A 239 -6.47 6.80 -10.20
N LEU A 240 -5.67 5.75 -10.02
CA LEU A 240 -4.22 5.81 -10.08
C LEU A 240 -3.72 4.98 -11.28
N PRO A 241 -2.49 5.22 -11.76
CA PRO A 241 -1.89 4.40 -12.80
C PRO A 241 -1.78 2.92 -12.39
N LYS A 242 -1.65 2.04 -13.40
CA LYS A 242 -1.41 0.58 -13.21
C LYS A 242 -2.47 -0.14 -12.38
N ASP A 243 -3.73 0.06 -12.77
CA ASP A 243 -4.85 -0.74 -12.28
C ASP A 243 -5.16 -0.54 -10.78
N LEU A 244 -4.74 0.62 -10.25
CA LEU A 244 -4.88 1.01 -8.85
C LEU A 244 -5.95 2.09 -8.68
N TRP A 245 -6.57 2.10 -7.50
CA TRP A 245 -7.41 3.20 -7.06
C TRP A 245 -7.37 3.35 -5.55
N CYS A 246 -7.77 4.53 -5.10
CA CYS A 246 -8.10 4.83 -3.71
C CYS A 246 -9.52 5.39 -3.63
N SER A 247 -10.09 5.41 -2.44
CA SER A 247 -11.31 6.13 -2.14
C SER A 247 -11.30 6.66 -0.71
N LEU A 248 -11.95 7.81 -0.53
CA LEU A 248 -12.33 8.34 0.77
C LEU A 248 -13.84 8.54 0.76
N GLN A 249 -14.52 7.88 1.69
CA GLN A 249 -15.98 7.97 1.81
C GLN A 249 -16.36 8.37 3.24
N GLN A 250 -17.51 9.03 3.35
CA GLN A 250 -18.14 9.26 4.64
C GLN A 250 -19.11 8.12 4.92
N GLY A 251 -18.86 7.38 5.98
CA GLY A 251 -19.72 6.32 6.46
C GLY A 251 -20.95 6.85 7.22
N ARG A 252 -21.69 5.93 7.82
CA ARG A 252 -22.80 6.28 8.72
C ARG A 252 -22.24 6.87 10.01
N ASP A 253 -23.05 7.66 10.72
CA ASP A 253 -22.69 8.17 12.07
C ASP A 253 -21.38 8.98 12.15
N GLY A 254 -20.97 9.59 11.03
CA GLY A 254 -19.75 10.40 10.95
C GLY A 254 -18.46 9.61 10.76
N GLU A 255 -18.54 8.31 10.49
CA GLU A 255 -17.37 7.48 10.17
C GLU A 255 -16.67 7.92 8.88
N ARG A 256 -15.40 7.57 8.76
CA ARG A 256 -14.58 7.81 7.57
C ARG A 256 -14.01 6.49 7.08
N GLU A 257 -14.23 6.21 5.81
CA GLU A 257 -13.74 5.00 5.16
C GLU A 257 -12.63 5.36 4.17
N PHE A 258 -11.47 4.73 4.35
CA PHE A 258 -10.30 4.85 3.49
C PHE A 258 -10.04 3.50 2.84
N SER A 259 -10.17 3.44 1.52
CA SER A 259 -10.08 2.18 0.80
C SER A 259 -9.08 2.28 -0.34
N VAL A 260 -8.40 1.17 -0.61
CA VAL A 260 -7.52 0.98 -1.75
C VAL A 260 -7.91 -0.28 -2.49
N GLY A 261 -7.59 -0.34 -3.78
CA GLY A 261 -7.67 -1.59 -4.50
C GLY A 261 -6.76 -1.66 -5.70
N TRP A 262 -6.59 -2.89 -6.16
CA TRP A 262 -5.73 -3.25 -7.27
C TRP A 262 -6.41 -4.31 -8.14
N LEU A 263 -6.61 -4.03 -9.43
CA LEU A 263 -7.02 -5.04 -10.42
C LEU A 263 -5.78 -5.81 -10.82
N PHE A 264 -5.64 -7.03 -10.32
CA PHE A 264 -4.51 -7.90 -10.66
C PHE A 264 -4.77 -8.69 -11.96
N GLU A 265 -6.02 -8.78 -12.38
CA GLU A 265 -6.46 -9.32 -13.67
C GLU A 265 -7.83 -8.73 -14.06
N THR A 266 -8.22 -8.88 -15.32
CA THR A 266 -9.50 -8.32 -15.81
C THR A 266 -10.68 -8.86 -15.03
N GLY A 267 -11.42 -7.97 -14.36
CA GLY A 267 -12.60 -8.32 -13.59
C GLY A 267 -12.30 -8.93 -12.22
N HIS A 268 -11.05 -8.93 -11.75
CA HIS A 268 -10.73 -9.36 -10.40
C HIS A 268 -9.86 -8.33 -9.68
N ALA A 269 -10.17 -8.12 -8.40
CA ALA A 269 -9.54 -7.13 -7.56
C ALA A 269 -9.13 -7.71 -6.20
N VAL A 270 -8.04 -7.18 -5.66
CA VAL A 270 -7.79 -7.21 -4.21
C VAL A 270 -8.04 -5.83 -3.64
N THR A 271 -8.68 -5.77 -2.47
CA THR A 271 -9.07 -4.53 -1.82
C THR A 271 -8.68 -4.52 -0.35
N SER A 272 -8.49 -3.32 0.19
CA SER A 272 -8.34 -3.11 1.62
C SER A 272 -9.03 -1.82 2.02
N THR A 273 -9.71 -1.86 3.16
CA THR A 273 -10.50 -0.77 3.70
C THR A 273 -10.18 -0.58 5.18
N CYS A 274 -10.03 0.67 5.60
CA CYS A 274 -9.98 1.09 7.00
C CYS A 274 -11.18 1.97 7.32
N VAL A 275 -11.89 1.67 8.40
CA VAL A 275 -12.97 2.50 8.92
C VAL A 275 -12.51 3.18 10.20
N PHE A 276 -12.62 4.50 10.21
CA PHE A 276 -12.37 5.35 11.37
C PHE A 276 -13.69 5.86 11.93
N SER A 277 -13.76 5.92 13.26
CA SER A 277 -14.83 6.59 13.99
C SER A 277 -14.85 8.10 13.74
N SER A 278 -15.93 8.74 14.19
CA SER A 278 -16.06 10.21 14.22
C SER A 278 -15.07 10.90 15.17
N ASP A 279 -14.33 10.17 16.02
CA ASP A 279 -13.20 10.68 16.81
C ASP A 279 -11.84 10.27 16.23
N SER A 280 -11.79 9.94 14.93
CA SER A 280 -10.58 9.58 14.17
C SER A 280 -9.80 8.37 14.72
N LYS A 281 -10.49 7.45 15.40
CA LYS A 281 -9.90 6.19 15.87
C LYS A 281 -10.20 5.06 14.90
N LEU A 282 -9.22 4.23 14.63
CA LEU A 282 -9.41 3.03 13.80
C LEU A 282 -10.42 2.09 14.50
N LYS A 283 -11.48 1.73 13.78
CA LYS A 283 -12.52 0.81 14.24
C LYS A 283 -12.43 -0.54 13.56
N GLU A 284 -12.12 -0.56 12.28
CA GLU A 284 -12.22 -1.77 11.48
C GLU A 284 -11.20 -1.76 10.35
N VAL A 285 -10.63 -2.92 10.08
CA VAL A 285 -9.88 -3.20 8.86
C VAL A 285 -10.53 -4.37 8.15
N THR A 286 -10.77 -4.19 6.86
CA THR A 286 -11.31 -5.21 5.96
C THR A 286 -10.35 -5.42 4.80
N MET A 287 -10.11 -6.67 4.42
CA MET A 287 -9.38 -7.04 3.21
C MET A 287 -10.28 -7.92 2.34
N GLY A 288 -10.22 -7.72 1.03
CA GLY A 288 -11.16 -8.33 0.10
C GLY A 288 -10.49 -8.94 -1.12
N ARG A 289 -11.11 -10.01 -1.63
CA ARG A 289 -10.94 -10.48 -3.00
C ARG A 289 -12.27 -10.33 -3.71
N GLU A 290 -12.24 -9.80 -4.91
CA GLU A 290 -13.46 -9.42 -5.60
C GLU A 290 -13.47 -9.87 -7.04
N THR A 291 -14.67 -10.15 -7.53
CA THR A 291 -14.93 -10.49 -8.92
C THR A 291 -16.05 -9.59 -9.44
N ALA A 292 -15.77 -8.90 -10.54
CA ALA A 292 -16.73 -8.04 -11.20
C ALA A 292 -17.94 -8.87 -11.62
N ARG A 293 -19.13 -8.39 -11.28
CA ARG A 293 -20.34 -8.91 -11.89
C ARG A 293 -20.43 -8.25 -13.25
N SER A 294 -20.07 -8.98 -14.30
CA SER A 294 -20.29 -8.53 -15.67
C SER A 294 -21.71 -7.97 -15.80
N HIS A 295 -21.87 -6.81 -16.42
CA HIS A 295 -23.18 -6.34 -16.85
C HIS A 295 -23.75 -7.43 -17.77
N VAL A 296 -24.72 -8.21 -17.27
CA VAL A 296 -25.58 -9.03 -18.13
C VAL A 296 -26.45 -8.09 -18.93
#